data_AF-A0A6M8B9J5-F1
#
_entry.id   AF-A0A6M8B9J5-F1
#
_cell.length_a   1.000
_cell.length_b   1.000
_cell.length_c   1.000
_cell.angle_alpha   90.00
_cell.angle_beta   90.00
_cell.angle_gamma   90.00
#
_symmetry.space_group_name_H-M   'P 1'
#
loop_
_entity.id
_entity.type
_entity.pdbx_description
1 polymer ?
#
loop_
_entity_poly.entity_id
_entity_poly.type
_entity_poly.pdbx_seq_one_letter_code
_entity_poly.pdbx_strand_id
1 'polypeptide(L)'
;MKIEALDYYAKKFQRLRVDRAHGVAPHKPILLLSVIEHIQRRIITKNQIYLESKLIQTFLKYWSYLGSLNHRPDISRPFFHMRSGKFWHFWANSSYEHLISSGVKLKTFAEVNRAIRYAYLDEDLFEFLCQPDIRGSLTAVLISRWFPGQYALIEEISQTDRFREPPAYLPEDFSEFYRPQ
;
A
#
# COMPACT_ATOMS: atom_id res chain seq x y z
N MET A 1 17.43 -17.55 -10.62
CA MET A 1 16.27 -18.31 -10.09
C MET A 1 15.67 -17.86 -8.74
N LYS A 2 16.36 -17.25 -7.76
CA LYS A 2 15.68 -16.38 -6.74
C LYS A 2 16.26 -14.96 -6.69
N ILE A 3 17.56 -14.83 -6.95
CA ILE A 3 18.24 -13.53 -7.05
C ILE A 3 17.68 -12.66 -8.20
N GLU A 4 17.40 -13.25 -9.36
CA GLU A 4 16.79 -12.53 -10.49
C GLU A 4 15.37 -12.03 -10.17
N ALA A 5 14.59 -12.81 -9.41
CA ALA A 5 13.28 -12.40 -8.94
C ALA A 5 13.40 -11.24 -7.92
N LEU A 6 14.38 -11.30 -7.02
CA LEU A 6 14.66 -10.22 -6.08
C LEU A 6 15.03 -8.91 -6.79
N ASP A 7 15.95 -8.96 -7.76
CA ASP A 7 16.31 -7.81 -8.60
C ASP A 7 15.12 -7.29 -9.41
N TYR A 8 14.28 -8.19 -9.93
CA TYR A 8 13.02 -7.84 -10.57
C TYR A 8 12.13 -7.02 -9.63
N TYR A 9 11.89 -7.48 -8.40
CA TYR A 9 11.04 -6.74 -7.44
C TYR A 9 11.66 -5.44 -6.95
N ALA A 10 12.99 -5.39 -6.75
CA ALA A 10 13.68 -4.14 -6.46
C ALA A 10 13.44 -3.10 -7.58
N LYS A 11 13.59 -3.51 -8.85
CA LYS A 11 13.28 -2.66 -10.01
C LYS A 11 11.81 -2.26 -10.06
N LYS A 12 10.87 -3.14 -9.70
CA LYS A 12 9.43 -2.81 -9.61
C LYS A 12 9.14 -1.76 -8.55
N PHE A 13 9.73 -1.90 -7.36
CA PHE A 13 9.58 -0.95 -6.28
C PHE A 13 10.16 0.42 -6.69
N GLN A 14 11.28 0.46 -7.41
CA GLN A 14 11.84 1.72 -7.93
C GLN A 14 10.98 2.40 -9.01
N ARG A 15 10.17 1.63 -9.75
CA ARG A 15 9.46 2.05 -10.96
C ARG A 15 7.94 2.01 -10.81
N LEU A 16 7.42 2.12 -9.58
CA LEU A 16 5.98 2.25 -9.36
C LEU A 16 5.40 3.37 -10.23
N ARG A 17 4.31 3.03 -10.94
CA ARG A 17 3.57 4.00 -11.76
C ARG A 17 2.69 4.84 -10.85
N VAL A 18 3.15 6.02 -10.49
CA VAL A 18 2.41 6.98 -9.65
C VAL A 18 1.84 8.12 -10.49
N ASP A 19 0.79 8.76 -9.98
CA ASP A 19 0.27 10.01 -10.54
C ASP A 19 1.29 11.15 -10.32
N ARG A 20 1.35 12.07 -11.27
CA ARG A 20 2.27 13.21 -11.30
C ARG A 20 1.58 14.54 -11.63
N ALA A 21 0.26 14.54 -11.85
CA ALA A 21 -0.47 15.72 -12.30
C ALA A 21 -0.38 16.91 -11.31
N HIS A 22 -0.28 16.63 -10.01
CA HIS A 22 -0.23 17.65 -8.95
C HIS A 22 1.00 17.48 -8.03
N GLY A 23 2.11 17.01 -8.62
CA GLY A 23 3.29 16.52 -7.90
C GLY A 23 3.31 14.99 -7.79
N VAL A 24 4.42 14.43 -7.30
CA VAL A 24 4.59 12.97 -7.20
C VAL A 24 3.66 12.42 -6.11
N ALA A 25 2.65 11.66 -6.51
CA ALA A 25 1.65 11.11 -5.60
C ALA A 25 2.22 9.93 -4.78
N PRO A 26 2.27 10.02 -3.43
CA PRO A 26 2.93 9.00 -2.60
C PRO A 26 2.05 7.78 -2.27
N HIS A 27 0.81 7.71 -2.78
CA HIS A 27 -0.17 6.69 -2.39
C HIS A 27 0.30 5.25 -2.53
N LYS A 28 0.92 4.87 -3.66
CA LYS A 28 1.38 3.50 -3.89
C LYS A 28 2.57 3.13 -3.00
N PRO A 29 3.63 3.96 -2.90
CA PRO A 29 4.69 3.74 -1.92
C PRO A 29 4.17 3.61 -0.48
N ILE A 30 3.25 4.48 -0.05
CA ILE A 30 2.64 4.42 1.30
C ILE A 30 1.85 3.11 1.50
N LEU A 31 1.06 2.69 0.52
CA LEU A 31 0.34 1.42 0.59
C LEU A 31 1.31 0.22 0.73
N LEU A 32 2.41 0.21 -0.01
CA LEU A 32 3.41 -0.86 0.11
C LEU A 32 4.08 -0.87 1.49
N LEU A 33 4.47 0.29 2.03
CA LEU A 33 5.01 0.37 3.40
C LEU A 33 4.02 -0.20 4.42
N SER A 34 2.73 0.12 4.26
CA SER A 34 1.67 -0.38 5.15
C SER A 34 1.54 -1.91 5.11
N VAL A 35 1.57 -2.50 3.91
CA VAL A 35 1.52 -3.96 3.73
C VAL A 35 2.79 -4.63 4.27
N ILE A 36 3.96 -4.04 4.02
CA ILE A 36 5.25 -4.53 4.53
C ILE A 36 5.25 -4.55 6.06
N GLU A 37 4.76 -3.49 6.70
CA GLU A 37 4.62 -3.43 8.16
C GLU A 37 3.67 -4.53 8.67
N HIS A 38 2.54 -4.75 8.02
CA HIS A 38 1.60 -5.81 8.41
C HIS A 38 2.19 -7.21 8.28
N ILE A 39 2.99 -7.47 7.25
CA ILE A 39 3.74 -8.73 7.10
C ILE A 39 4.78 -8.86 8.23
N GLN A 40 5.52 -7.79 8.51
CA GLN A 40 6.51 -7.74 9.60
C GLN A 40 5.89 -8.02 10.97
N ARG A 41 4.73 -7.41 11.27
CA ARG A 41 3.98 -7.57 12.51
C ARG A 41 3.15 -8.85 12.57
N ARG A 42 3.25 -9.72 11.56
CA ARG A 42 2.47 -10.98 11.42
C ARG A 42 0.94 -10.76 11.47
N ILE A 43 0.48 -9.58 11.06
CA ILE A 43 -0.95 -9.30 10.83
C ILE A 43 -1.39 -10.00 9.55
N ILE A 44 -0.58 -9.91 8.50
CA ILE A 44 -0.73 -10.66 7.26
C ILE A 44 0.15 -11.91 7.35
N THR A 45 -0.47 -13.07 7.57
CA THR A 45 0.20 -14.38 7.67
C THR A 45 0.02 -15.26 6.44
N LYS A 46 -0.95 -14.92 5.59
CA LYS A 46 -1.22 -15.52 4.29
C LYS A 46 -1.15 -14.42 3.24
N ASN A 47 -0.89 -14.78 1.98
CA ASN A 47 -0.85 -13.83 0.86
C ASN A 47 -2.26 -13.35 0.47
N GLN A 48 -2.94 -12.69 1.40
CA GLN A 48 -4.29 -12.16 1.30
C GLN A 48 -4.31 -10.84 2.06
N ILE A 49 -4.43 -9.75 1.31
CA ILE A 49 -4.38 -8.37 1.78
C ILE A 49 -5.80 -7.81 1.69
N TYR A 50 -6.46 -7.67 2.82
CA TYR A 50 -7.84 -7.16 2.89
C TYR A 50 -7.83 -5.62 2.99
N LEU A 51 -8.73 -4.96 2.26
CA LEU A 51 -8.93 -3.51 2.38
C LEU A 51 -9.80 -3.20 3.60
N GLU A 52 -9.24 -3.43 4.78
CA GLU A 52 -9.95 -3.36 6.06
C GLU A 52 -9.38 -2.31 7.00
N SER A 53 -10.08 -2.05 8.11
CA SER A 53 -9.78 -0.97 9.06
C SER A 53 -8.32 -0.96 9.52
N LYS A 54 -7.68 -2.11 9.73
CA LYS A 54 -6.26 -2.17 10.16
C LYS A 54 -5.31 -1.66 9.07
N LEU A 55 -5.53 -2.07 7.82
CA LEU A 55 -4.70 -1.63 6.69
C LEU A 55 -4.94 -0.14 6.41
N ILE A 56 -6.20 0.29 6.47
CA ILE A 56 -6.60 1.68 6.31
C ILE A 56 -5.91 2.55 7.38
N GLN A 57 -5.99 2.19 8.66
CA GLN A 57 -5.31 2.88 9.75
C GLN A 57 -3.80 2.99 9.53
N THR A 58 -3.15 1.91 9.12
CA THR A 58 -1.69 1.91 8.88
C THR A 58 -1.31 2.81 7.71
N PHE A 59 -2.09 2.77 6.62
CA PHE A 59 -1.92 3.68 5.49
C PHE A 59 -2.07 5.14 5.91
N LEU A 60 -3.11 5.44 6.68
CA LEU A 60 -3.40 6.79 7.16
C LEU A 60 -2.35 7.28 8.16
N LYS A 61 -1.78 6.37 8.97
CA LYS A 61 -0.62 6.64 9.83
C LYS A 61 0.55 7.10 8.98
N TYR A 62 1.03 6.29 8.03
CA TYR A 62 2.13 6.70 7.13
C TYR A 62 1.80 7.98 6.38
N TRP A 63 0.55 8.16 5.95
CA TRP A 63 0.11 9.39 5.29
C TRP A 63 0.27 10.63 6.17
N SER A 64 -0.01 10.54 7.47
CA SER A 64 0.15 11.68 8.38
C SER A 64 1.60 12.20 8.48
N TYR A 65 2.59 11.37 8.13
CA TYR A 65 4.00 11.75 8.12
C TYR A 65 4.54 12.05 6.71
N LEU A 66 4.16 11.26 5.71
CA LEU A 66 4.77 11.22 4.38
C LEU A 66 3.85 11.74 3.26
N GLY A 67 2.59 11.98 3.59
CA GLY A 67 1.56 12.42 2.65
C GLY A 67 1.83 13.80 2.08
N SER A 68 1.10 14.15 1.03
CA SER A 68 1.19 15.44 0.35
C SER A 68 -0.12 16.19 0.48
N LEU A 69 -0.05 17.50 0.74
CA LEU A 69 -1.22 18.38 0.83
C LEU A 69 -2.01 18.49 -0.49
N ASN A 70 -1.35 18.22 -1.62
CA ASN A 70 -1.97 18.26 -2.94
C ASN A 70 -2.80 17.01 -3.25
N HIS A 71 -2.81 16.04 -2.35
CA HIS A 71 -3.38 14.72 -2.56
C HIS A 71 -4.28 14.32 -1.40
N ARG A 72 -5.41 13.67 -1.71
CA ARG A 72 -6.29 13.09 -0.68
C ARG A 72 -5.75 11.72 -0.24
N PRO A 73 -5.80 11.36 1.06
CA PRO A 73 -5.37 10.07 1.59
C PRO A 73 -6.34 8.92 1.27
N ASP A 74 -6.75 8.79 0.01
CA ASP A 74 -7.65 7.72 -0.43
C ASP A 74 -6.84 6.48 -0.81
N ILE A 75 -6.91 5.46 0.04
CA ILE A 75 -6.26 4.15 -0.15
C ILE A 75 -6.94 3.30 -1.25
N SER A 76 -8.20 3.57 -1.60
CA SER A 76 -8.92 2.75 -2.60
C SER A 76 -8.26 2.82 -3.99
N ARG A 77 -7.76 4.01 -4.34
CA ARG A 77 -7.06 4.27 -5.61
C ARG A 77 -5.75 3.50 -5.73
N PRO A 78 -4.76 3.62 -4.81
CA PRO A 78 -3.54 2.82 -4.89
C PRO A 78 -3.85 1.33 -4.77
N PHE A 79 -4.84 0.91 -3.97
CA PHE A 79 -5.24 -0.48 -3.85
C PHE A 79 -5.66 -1.05 -5.21
N PHE A 80 -6.61 -0.41 -5.91
CA PHE A 80 -7.06 -0.86 -7.23
C PHE A 80 -6.00 -0.68 -8.34
N HIS A 81 -5.24 0.40 -8.35
CA HIS A 81 -4.30 0.71 -9.43
C HIS A 81 -2.91 0.07 -9.27
N MET A 82 -2.61 -0.60 -8.14
CA MET A 82 -1.34 -1.28 -7.93
C MET A 82 -1.10 -2.41 -8.95
N ARG A 83 -2.16 -3.01 -9.53
CA ARG A 83 -2.05 -4.03 -10.61
C ARG A 83 -1.16 -3.64 -11.79
N SER A 84 -1.04 -2.35 -12.07
CA SER A 84 -0.13 -1.83 -13.10
C SER A 84 1.36 -2.15 -12.84
N GLY A 85 1.73 -2.47 -11.59
CA GLY A 85 3.06 -2.95 -11.19
C GLY A 85 3.36 -4.39 -11.62
N LYS A 86 2.31 -5.17 -11.97
CA LYS A 86 2.35 -6.60 -12.34
C LYS A 86 2.77 -7.57 -11.22
N PHE A 87 2.98 -7.09 -9.99
CA PHE A 87 3.27 -7.92 -8.82
C PHE A 87 2.12 -7.98 -7.81
N TRP A 88 1.03 -7.27 -8.11
CA TRP A 88 -0.12 -7.08 -7.24
C TRP A 88 -1.37 -7.46 -8.02
N HIS A 89 -2.16 -8.35 -7.44
CA HIS A 89 -3.34 -8.96 -8.05
C HIS A 89 -4.53 -8.87 -7.09
N PHE A 90 -5.70 -9.27 -7.56
CA PHE A 90 -6.93 -9.22 -6.78
C PHE A 90 -7.75 -10.48 -6.98
N TRP A 91 -8.41 -10.91 -5.92
CA TRP A 91 -9.54 -11.80 -6.00
C TRP A 91 -10.82 -10.95 -5.96
N ALA A 92 -11.63 -11.01 -7.02
CA ALA A 92 -12.90 -10.31 -7.09
C ALA A 92 -13.98 -11.01 -6.26
N ASN A 93 -14.96 -10.27 -5.75
CA ASN A 93 -16.21 -10.89 -5.30
C ASN A 93 -16.98 -11.41 -6.52
N SER A 94 -17.67 -12.55 -6.38
CA SER A 94 -18.29 -13.27 -7.51
C SER A 94 -19.24 -12.42 -8.34
N SER A 95 -19.98 -11.50 -7.70
CA SER A 95 -20.88 -10.56 -8.37
C SER A 95 -20.18 -9.46 -9.19
N TYR A 96 -18.85 -9.34 -9.09
CA TYR A 96 -18.04 -8.30 -9.73
C TYR A 96 -16.98 -8.84 -10.71
N GLU A 97 -16.86 -10.17 -10.88
CA GLU A 97 -15.86 -10.78 -11.77
C GLU A 97 -15.95 -10.27 -13.21
N HIS A 98 -17.15 -10.27 -13.79
CA HIS A 98 -17.41 -9.74 -15.14
C HIS A 98 -17.20 -8.22 -15.26
N LEU A 99 -17.46 -7.48 -14.18
CA LEU A 99 -17.28 -6.03 -14.16
C LEU A 99 -15.79 -5.65 -14.16
N ILE A 100 -14.97 -6.39 -13.41
CA ILE A 100 -13.52 -6.16 -13.38
C ILE A 100 -12.87 -6.62 -14.70
N SER A 101 -13.30 -7.75 -15.27
CA SER A 101 -12.75 -8.27 -16.53
C SER A 101 -13.10 -7.41 -17.75
N SER A 102 -14.23 -6.72 -17.74
CA SER A 102 -14.63 -5.77 -18.79
C SER A 102 -13.89 -4.42 -18.74
N GLY A 103 -12.97 -4.24 -17.78
CA GLY A 103 -12.12 -3.06 -17.71
C GLY A 103 -12.78 -1.82 -17.08
N VAL A 104 -13.92 -2.00 -16.40
CA VAL A 104 -14.58 -0.91 -15.67
C VAL A 104 -13.63 -0.29 -14.64
N LYS A 105 -13.65 1.05 -14.58
CA LYS A 105 -12.89 1.82 -13.59
C LYS A 105 -13.73 1.96 -12.32
N LEU A 106 -13.30 1.34 -11.23
CA LEU A 106 -13.81 1.61 -9.89
C LEU A 106 -13.31 3.00 -9.45
N LYS A 107 -14.20 3.87 -8.96
CA LYS A 107 -13.90 5.29 -8.71
C LYS A 107 -13.93 5.67 -7.24
N THR A 108 -14.67 4.93 -6.41
CA THR A 108 -14.89 5.24 -4.99
C THR A 108 -14.38 4.12 -4.08
N PHE A 109 -14.14 4.45 -2.81
CA PHE A 109 -13.82 3.46 -1.78
C PHE A 109 -14.88 2.36 -1.68
N ALA A 110 -16.16 2.74 -1.63
CA ALA A 110 -17.27 1.78 -1.51
C ALA A 110 -17.37 0.83 -2.73
N GLU A 111 -17.02 1.29 -3.93
CA GLU A 111 -16.95 0.42 -5.12
C GLU A 111 -15.77 -0.54 -5.04
N VAL A 112 -14.57 -0.05 -4.70
CA VAL A 112 -13.36 -0.88 -4.56
C VAL A 112 -13.55 -1.96 -3.48
N ASN A 113 -14.06 -1.56 -2.31
CA ASN A 113 -14.25 -2.46 -1.17
C ASN A 113 -15.33 -3.52 -1.43
N ARG A 114 -16.38 -3.20 -2.20
CA ARG A 114 -17.40 -4.19 -2.62
C ARG A 114 -16.91 -5.12 -3.72
N ALA A 115 -16.12 -4.61 -4.66
CA ALA A 115 -15.73 -5.38 -5.83
C ALA A 115 -14.57 -6.35 -5.55
N ILE A 116 -13.60 -5.95 -4.72
CA ILE A 116 -12.41 -6.75 -4.43
C ILE A 116 -12.54 -7.41 -3.07
N ARG A 117 -12.45 -8.74 -3.04
CA ARG A 117 -12.46 -9.53 -1.81
C ARG A 117 -11.15 -9.37 -1.03
N TYR A 118 -10.02 -9.52 -1.71
CA TYR A 118 -8.69 -9.25 -1.21
C TYR A 118 -7.71 -9.04 -2.36
N ALA A 119 -6.60 -8.36 -2.09
CA ALA A 119 -5.43 -8.34 -2.95
C ALA A 119 -4.43 -9.43 -2.57
N TYR A 120 -3.53 -9.78 -3.47
CA TYR A 120 -2.40 -10.66 -3.18
C TYR A 120 -1.19 -10.26 -4.02
N LEU A 121 0.01 -10.56 -3.52
CA LEU A 121 1.27 -10.32 -4.24
C LEU A 121 1.63 -11.53 -5.10
N ASP A 122 2.58 -11.37 -6.02
CA ASP A 122 3.30 -12.53 -6.56
C ASP A 122 3.85 -13.39 -5.41
N GLU A 123 3.83 -14.72 -5.56
CA GLU A 123 4.23 -15.65 -4.50
C GLU A 123 5.68 -15.41 -4.03
N ASP A 124 6.63 -15.28 -4.97
CA ASP A 124 8.02 -14.96 -4.66
C ASP A 124 8.17 -13.65 -3.86
N LEU A 125 7.39 -12.62 -4.20
CA LEU A 125 7.45 -11.34 -3.48
C LEU A 125 6.93 -11.51 -2.05
N PHE A 126 5.83 -12.23 -1.87
CA PHE A 126 5.30 -12.49 -0.54
C PHE A 126 6.29 -13.31 0.32
N GLU A 127 6.93 -14.33 -0.26
CA GLU A 127 7.99 -15.09 0.39
C GLU A 127 9.18 -14.22 0.80
N PHE A 128 9.65 -13.34 -0.11
CA PHE A 128 10.72 -12.40 0.18
C PHE A 128 10.38 -11.43 1.30
N LEU A 129 9.15 -10.89 1.32
CA LEU A 129 8.70 -10.00 2.38
C LEU A 129 8.51 -10.71 3.73
N CYS A 130 8.30 -12.03 3.74
CA CYS A 130 8.29 -12.81 4.98
C CYS A 130 9.68 -12.95 5.62
N GLN A 131 10.77 -12.85 4.85
CA GLN A 131 12.15 -12.97 5.32
C GLN A 131 12.69 -11.61 5.80
N PRO A 132 13.12 -11.46 7.07
CA PRO A 132 13.54 -10.17 7.62
C PRO A 132 14.60 -9.42 6.81
N ASP A 133 15.68 -10.10 6.42
CA ASP A 133 16.80 -9.47 5.72
C ASP A 133 16.42 -9.00 4.30
N ILE A 134 15.64 -9.82 3.59
CA ILE A 134 15.17 -9.50 2.24
C ILE A 134 14.09 -8.41 2.29
N ARG A 135 13.15 -8.50 3.24
CA ARG A 135 12.16 -7.45 3.50
C ARG A 135 12.85 -6.11 3.78
N GLY A 136 13.87 -6.09 4.64
CA GLY A 136 14.65 -4.91 4.95
C GLY A 136 15.28 -4.31 3.69
N SER A 137 15.92 -5.15 2.87
CA SER A 137 16.55 -4.74 1.61
C SER A 137 15.54 -4.14 0.61
N LEU A 138 14.39 -4.79 0.41
CA LEU A 138 13.34 -4.28 -0.48
C LEU A 138 12.70 -2.99 0.05
N THR A 139 12.52 -2.90 1.37
CA THR A 139 12.01 -1.69 2.03
C THR A 139 12.98 -0.53 1.84
N ALA A 140 14.29 -0.76 2.01
CA ALA A 140 15.31 0.24 1.78
C ALA A 140 15.32 0.75 0.32
N VAL A 141 15.14 -0.14 -0.66
CA VAL A 141 14.99 0.23 -2.08
C VAL A 141 13.77 1.12 -2.31
N LEU A 142 12.62 0.77 -1.71
CA LEU A 142 11.40 1.56 -1.81
C LEU A 142 11.59 2.95 -1.20
N ILE A 143 12.11 3.02 0.03
CA ILE A 143 12.36 4.27 0.75
C ILE A 143 13.33 5.17 -0.02
N SER A 144 14.48 4.63 -0.42
CA SER A 144 15.52 5.40 -1.11
C SER A 144 15.00 6.05 -2.39
N ARG A 145 14.05 5.41 -3.08
CA ARG A 145 13.45 5.95 -4.30
C ARG A 145 12.37 6.99 -4.04
N TRP A 146 11.43 6.69 -3.15
CA TRP A 146 10.18 7.45 -3.02
C TRP A 146 10.20 8.46 -1.88
N PHE A 147 11.07 8.27 -0.90
CA PHE A 147 11.21 9.10 0.30
C PHE A 147 12.71 9.34 0.60
N PRO A 148 13.47 9.93 -0.33
CA PRO A 148 14.91 10.12 -0.16
C PRO A 148 15.21 10.91 1.12
N GLY A 149 16.16 10.42 1.92
CA GLY A 149 16.55 11.04 3.20
C GLY A 149 15.60 10.76 4.38
N GLN A 150 14.52 9.98 4.20
CA GLN A 150 13.53 9.73 5.25
C GLN A 150 13.62 8.33 5.89
N TYR A 151 14.75 7.63 5.74
CA TYR A 151 14.90 6.26 6.23
C TYR A 151 14.65 6.14 7.75
N ALA A 152 15.34 6.95 8.56
CA ALA A 152 15.18 6.95 10.02
C ALA A 152 13.74 7.29 10.45
N LEU A 153 13.10 8.25 9.78
CA LEU A 153 11.71 8.61 10.03
C LEU A 153 10.77 7.44 9.72
N ILE A 154 10.97 6.74 8.61
CA ILE A 154 10.12 5.60 8.23
C ILE A 154 10.31 4.40 9.17
N GLU A 155 11.54 4.17 9.64
CA GLU A 155 11.76 3.19 10.70
C GLU A 155 11.00 3.58 11.97
N GLU A 156 11.03 4.84 12.41
CA GLU A 156 10.26 5.32 13.57
C GLU A 156 8.75 5.11 13.38
N ILE A 157 8.20 5.48 12.21
CA ILE A 157 6.76 5.31 11.90
C ILE A 157 6.37 3.83 11.98
N SER A 158 7.23 2.91 11.55
CA SER A 158 6.96 1.47 11.57
C SER A 158 6.86 0.87 12.99
N GLN A 159 7.38 1.57 13.99
CA GLN A 159 7.42 1.14 15.40
C GLN A 159 6.34 1.79 16.27
N THR A 160 5.49 2.64 15.69
CA THR A 160 4.43 3.34 16.42
C THR A 160 3.09 3.18 15.72
N ASP A 161 2.01 3.24 16.50
CA ASP A 161 0.64 3.33 15.99
C ASP A 161 0.10 4.78 16.06
N ARG A 162 0.94 5.75 16.47
CA ARG A 162 0.56 7.15 16.59
C ARG A 162 0.48 7.84 15.23
N PHE A 163 -0.55 8.65 15.07
CA PHE A 163 -0.66 9.60 13.97
C PHE A 163 0.07 10.89 14.33
N ARG A 164 0.58 11.60 13.32
CA ARG A 164 1.09 12.96 13.50
C ARG A 164 -0.07 13.97 13.57
N GLU A 165 -0.15 14.72 14.66
CA GLU A 165 -1.14 15.79 14.93
C GLU A 165 -1.11 16.94 13.89
N PRO A 166 -2.27 17.50 13.47
CA PRO A 166 -3.50 16.83 13.10
C PRO A 166 -3.68 16.83 11.56
N PRO A 167 -4.38 15.83 11.01
CA PRO A 167 -4.64 15.75 9.59
C PRO A 167 -5.83 16.66 9.23
N ALA A 168 -5.60 17.95 9.00
CA ALA A 168 -6.69 18.90 8.68
C ALA A 168 -7.46 18.61 7.36
N TYR A 169 -7.17 17.48 6.69
CA TYR A 169 -7.57 17.14 5.33
C TYR A 169 -8.20 15.73 5.22
N LEU A 170 -8.69 15.17 6.33
CA LEU A 170 -9.31 13.85 6.31
C LEU A 170 -10.55 13.87 5.43
N PRO A 171 -10.62 13.03 4.39
CA PRO A 171 -11.88 12.80 3.70
C PRO A 171 -12.89 12.24 4.71
N GLU A 172 -14.12 12.75 4.68
CA GLU A 172 -15.21 12.31 5.57
C GLU A 172 -15.35 10.78 5.59
N ASP A 173 -15.22 10.14 4.41
CA ASP A 173 -15.24 8.70 4.20
C ASP A 173 -14.21 7.91 5.03
N PHE A 174 -13.14 8.55 5.51
CA PHE A 174 -12.11 7.91 6.32
C PHE A 174 -12.09 8.36 7.78
N SER A 175 -12.94 9.32 8.17
CA SER A 175 -12.94 9.93 9.50
C SER A 175 -13.14 8.92 10.64
N GLU A 176 -13.90 7.85 10.41
CA GLU A 176 -14.12 6.77 11.38
C GLU A 176 -12.87 5.95 11.70
N PHE A 177 -11.93 5.83 10.74
CA PHE A 177 -10.71 5.04 10.90
C PHE A 177 -9.60 5.77 11.66
N TYR A 178 -9.82 7.02 12.10
CA TYR A 178 -8.85 7.82 12.85
C TYR A 178 -9.04 7.76 14.37
N ARG A 179 -10.06 7.07 14.87
CA ARG A 179 -10.27 6.93 16.31
C ARG A 179 -9.34 5.84 16.86
N PRO A 180 -8.51 6.13 17.88
CA PRO A 180 -7.78 5.07 18.57
C PRO A 180 -8.78 4.07 19.14
N GLN A 181 -8.51 2.77 18.92
CA GLN A 181 -9.27 1.68 19.55
C GLN A 181 -8.90 1.54 21.03
#